data_AF-A0A317PVZ1-F1
#
_entry.id   AF-A0A317PVZ1-F1
#
_cell.length_a   1.000
_cell.length_b   1.000
_cell.length_c   1.000
_cell.angle_alpha   90.00
_cell.angle_beta   90.00
_cell.angle_gamma   90.00
#
_symmetry.space_group_name_H-M   'P 1'
#
loop_
_entity.id
_entity.type
_entity.pdbx_description
1 polymer ?
#
loop_
_entity_poly.entity_id
_entity_poly.type
_entity_poly.pdbx_seq_one_letter_code
_entity_poly.pdbx_strand_id
1 'polypeptide(L)'
;MYAIIRTIIVFTLSATLVAAQPLIDDEARLKAVTEALFAPGRNLLDVKLAVDALVDPTSNPAAVAVEVDRMTRDISTVAGPLAPAQDKLTALRRYLYEPGEWNGQNPFRYDFDDPLGDNPENRSLQRYLATRRGNCVTMPILFAVLGQRLGLDMTLAEAPLHLLVKYTDEAGAVWNLEATSGGGFTRDLWYRRKLPMSDEAVANGIYLRPLSHAEATAVIASFLVEHYLAVGEFEQAVAVADVLLTHYPRFAYGQVKKGSAYAGMLRRELEGRYARIEDIPPDLKAKADKWYRENLQAFAKAEALGWRPEDGQSQ
;
A
#
# COMPACT_ATOMS: atom_id res chain seq x y z
N MET A 1 -25.76 66.65 -36.57
CA MET A 1 -25.00 66.34 -35.34
C MET A 1 -25.67 65.12 -34.70
N TYR A 2 -25.14 63.93 -34.98
CA TYR A 2 -25.78 62.64 -34.65
C TYR A 2 -25.58 62.29 -33.16
N ALA A 3 -26.66 61.92 -32.48
CA ALA A 3 -26.65 61.46 -31.10
C ALA A 3 -26.25 59.98 -31.03
N ILE A 4 -25.20 59.67 -30.26
CA ILE A 4 -24.71 58.31 -30.04
C ILE A 4 -25.50 57.70 -28.88
N ILE A 5 -26.33 56.70 -29.17
CA ILE A 5 -26.98 55.84 -28.18
C ILE A 5 -25.94 54.82 -27.71
N ARG A 6 -25.52 54.89 -26.43
CA ARG A 6 -24.68 53.88 -25.78
C ARG A 6 -25.58 52.79 -25.20
N THR A 7 -25.61 51.63 -25.85
CA THR A 7 -26.18 50.39 -25.29
C THR A 7 -25.23 49.85 -24.23
N ILE A 8 -25.65 49.85 -22.96
CA ILE A 8 -24.96 49.14 -21.88
C ILE A 8 -25.46 47.68 -21.93
N ILE A 9 -24.60 46.77 -22.40
CA ILE A 9 -24.82 45.33 -22.26
C ILE A 9 -24.39 44.95 -20.85
N VAL A 10 -25.36 44.66 -19.98
CA VAL A 10 -25.11 44.05 -18.67
C VAL A 10 -24.86 42.56 -18.92
N PHE A 11 -23.60 42.14 -18.83
CA PHE A 11 -23.29 40.71 -18.69
C PHE A 11 -23.65 40.30 -17.26
N THR A 12 -24.80 39.65 -17.10
CA THR A 12 -25.06 38.87 -15.88
C THR A 12 -24.11 37.68 -15.89
N LEU A 13 -23.02 37.80 -15.15
CA LEU A 13 -22.17 36.68 -14.79
C LEU A 13 -23.01 35.78 -13.86
N SER A 14 -23.68 34.79 -14.43
CA SER A 14 -24.29 33.72 -13.65
C SER A 14 -23.16 32.96 -12.97
N ALA A 15 -22.84 33.31 -11.73
CA ALA A 15 -22.06 32.48 -10.86
C ALA A 15 -22.88 31.21 -10.63
N THR A 16 -22.57 30.16 -11.40
CA THR A 16 -23.02 28.82 -11.05
C THR A 16 -22.39 28.50 -9.70
N LEU A 17 -23.21 28.56 -8.66
CA LEU A 17 -22.92 27.92 -7.38
C LEU A 17 -22.64 26.45 -7.71
N VAL A 18 -21.37 26.06 -7.74
CA VAL A 18 -21.02 24.64 -7.63
C VAL A 18 -21.47 24.26 -6.24
N ALA A 19 -22.65 23.65 -6.15
CA ALA A 19 -23.11 23.02 -4.93
C ALA A 19 -21.99 22.06 -4.50
N ALA A 20 -21.49 22.22 -3.28
CA ALA A 20 -20.64 21.21 -2.68
C ALA A 20 -21.42 19.89 -2.72
N GLN A 21 -21.01 18.96 -3.58
CA GLN A 21 -21.49 17.59 -3.51
C GLN A 21 -21.20 17.10 -2.08
N PRO A 22 -22.15 16.44 -1.42
CA PRO A 22 -21.98 16.12 -0.01
C PRO A 22 -20.84 15.10 0.13
N LEU A 23 -19.87 15.40 1.00
CA LEU A 23 -18.77 14.51 1.43
C LEU A 23 -19.22 13.05 1.74
N ILE A 24 -20.51 12.85 2.03
CA ILE A 24 -21.14 11.55 2.29
C ILE A 24 -21.14 10.63 1.06
N ASP A 25 -21.28 11.17 -0.15
CA ASP A 25 -21.28 10.38 -1.40
C ASP A 25 -19.87 9.86 -1.72
N ASP A 26 -18.84 10.66 -1.40
CA ASP A 26 -17.44 10.30 -1.62
C ASP A 26 -16.93 9.26 -0.61
N GLU A 27 -17.30 9.34 0.67
CA GLU A 27 -16.89 8.34 1.66
C GLU A 27 -17.49 6.95 1.36
N ALA A 28 -18.80 6.90 1.09
CA ALA A 28 -19.50 5.65 0.79
C ALA A 28 -18.95 5.01 -0.50
N ARG A 29 -18.72 5.83 -1.53
CA ARG A 29 -18.08 5.39 -2.77
C ARG A 29 -16.67 4.87 -2.53
N LEU A 30 -15.85 5.60 -1.76
CA LEU A 30 -14.48 5.18 -1.46
C LEU A 30 -14.47 3.83 -0.73
N LYS A 31 -15.30 3.67 0.30
CA LYS A 31 -15.47 2.38 1.00
C LYS A 31 -15.89 1.27 0.05
N ALA A 32 -16.84 1.51 -0.85
CA ALA A 32 -17.27 0.52 -1.83
C ALA A 32 -16.16 0.13 -2.82
N VAL A 33 -15.36 1.10 -3.28
CA VAL A 33 -14.21 0.85 -4.15
C VAL A 33 -13.11 0.09 -3.44
N THR A 34 -12.82 0.42 -2.17
CA THR A 34 -11.86 -0.33 -1.34
C THR A 34 -12.36 -1.75 -1.08
N GLU A 35 -13.63 -1.93 -0.75
CA GLU A 35 -14.24 -3.26 -0.53
C GLU A 35 -14.15 -4.12 -1.79
N ALA A 36 -14.32 -3.53 -2.97
CA ALA A 36 -14.20 -4.24 -4.24
C ALA A 36 -12.79 -4.85 -4.46
N LEU A 37 -11.75 -4.35 -3.80
CA LEU A 37 -10.40 -4.96 -3.86
C LEU A 37 -10.39 -6.38 -3.30
N PHE A 38 -11.30 -6.72 -2.39
CA PHE A 38 -11.44 -8.02 -1.74
C PHE A 38 -12.42 -8.96 -2.46
N ALA A 39 -12.85 -8.61 -3.68
CA ALA A 39 -13.76 -9.44 -4.46
C ALA A 39 -13.20 -10.87 -4.64
N PRO A 40 -14.03 -11.93 -4.48
CA PRO A 40 -13.58 -13.31 -4.60
C PRO A 40 -12.88 -13.59 -5.93
N GLY A 41 -11.72 -14.26 -5.88
CA GLY A 41 -10.96 -14.66 -7.08
C GLY A 41 -10.12 -13.55 -7.72
N ARG A 42 -10.18 -12.31 -7.21
CA ARG A 42 -9.27 -11.24 -7.63
C ARG A 42 -7.84 -11.60 -7.22
N ASN A 43 -6.87 -11.51 -8.12
CA ASN A 43 -5.48 -11.86 -7.81
C ASN A 43 -4.69 -10.62 -7.34
N LEU A 44 -3.49 -10.84 -6.76
CA LEU A 44 -2.68 -9.73 -6.21
C LEU A 44 -2.19 -8.71 -7.26
N LEU A 45 -2.04 -9.12 -8.53
CA LEU A 45 -1.73 -8.16 -9.59
C LEU A 45 -2.90 -7.21 -9.80
N ASP A 46 -4.11 -7.74 -9.94
CA ASP A 46 -5.31 -6.93 -10.15
C ASP A 46 -5.54 -5.97 -8.98
N VAL A 47 -5.31 -6.42 -7.74
CA VAL A 47 -5.32 -5.55 -6.54
C VAL A 47 -4.30 -4.43 -6.68
N LYS A 48 -3.03 -4.76 -6.96
CA LYS A 48 -1.95 -3.78 -7.05
C LYS A 48 -2.21 -2.73 -8.14
N LEU A 49 -2.69 -3.17 -9.29
CA LEU A 49 -3.01 -2.29 -10.42
C LEU A 49 -4.21 -1.39 -10.12
N ALA A 50 -5.23 -1.90 -9.44
CA ALA A 50 -6.36 -1.09 -9.01
C ALA A 50 -5.93 -0.03 -7.98
N VAL A 51 -5.10 -0.40 -7.01
CA VAL A 51 -4.53 0.53 -6.03
C VAL A 51 -3.68 1.60 -6.71
N ASP A 52 -2.80 1.22 -7.64
CA ASP A 52 -1.97 2.17 -8.39
C ASP A 52 -2.81 3.16 -9.18
N ALA A 53 -3.89 2.70 -9.81
CA ALA A 53 -4.81 3.57 -10.56
C ALA A 53 -5.64 4.51 -9.67
N LEU A 54 -5.92 4.12 -8.43
CA LEU A 54 -6.60 4.96 -7.46
C LEU A 54 -5.68 6.05 -6.88
N VAL A 55 -4.37 5.74 -6.73
CA VAL A 55 -3.36 6.70 -6.27
C VAL A 55 -2.90 7.64 -7.39
N ASP A 56 -2.68 7.09 -8.58
CA ASP A 56 -2.19 7.81 -9.75
C ASP A 56 -3.05 7.51 -10.98
N PRO A 57 -3.94 8.44 -11.36
CA PRO A 57 -4.80 8.32 -12.54
C PRO A 57 -4.03 8.24 -13.87
N THR A 58 -2.72 8.58 -13.89
CA THR A 58 -1.87 8.48 -15.09
C THR A 58 -1.29 7.09 -15.30
N SER A 59 -1.45 6.19 -14.31
CA SER A 59 -1.05 4.79 -14.45
C SER A 59 -1.80 4.08 -15.57
N ASN A 60 -1.15 3.10 -16.20
CA ASN A 60 -1.68 2.27 -17.26
C ASN A 60 -1.71 0.79 -16.83
N PRO A 61 -2.74 0.38 -16.06
CA PRO A 61 -2.91 -1.00 -15.61
C PRO A 61 -2.81 -2.04 -16.73
N ALA A 62 -3.38 -1.74 -17.91
CA ALA A 62 -3.39 -2.68 -19.03
C ALA A 62 -1.97 -2.95 -19.57
N ALA A 63 -1.15 -1.90 -19.71
CA ALA A 63 0.24 -2.06 -20.16
C ALA A 63 1.07 -2.83 -19.13
N VAL A 64 0.88 -2.56 -17.84
CA VAL A 64 1.56 -3.30 -16.77
C VAL A 64 1.17 -4.78 -16.76
N ALA A 65 -0.12 -5.09 -16.92
CA ALA A 65 -0.61 -6.47 -16.98
C ALA A 65 0.01 -7.24 -18.16
N VAL A 66 0.08 -6.62 -19.34
CA VAL A 66 0.72 -7.20 -20.53
C VAL A 66 2.21 -7.49 -20.28
N GLU A 67 2.91 -6.59 -19.60
CA GLU A 67 4.32 -6.79 -19.27
C GLU A 67 4.51 -7.94 -18.28
N VAL A 68 3.69 -8.01 -17.23
CA VAL A 68 3.74 -9.13 -16.25
C VAL A 68 3.39 -10.48 -16.91
N ASP A 69 2.43 -10.50 -17.85
CA ASP A 69 2.12 -11.68 -18.66
C ASP A 69 3.31 -12.11 -19.51
N ARG A 70 4.00 -11.15 -20.14
CA ARG A 70 5.21 -11.39 -20.93
C ARG A 70 6.32 -11.98 -20.05
N MET A 71 6.60 -11.36 -18.90
CA MET A 71 7.59 -11.86 -17.93
C MET A 71 7.26 -13.29 -17.48
N THR A 72 6.00 -13.58 -17.16
CA THR A 72 5.56 -14.92 -16.75
C THR A 72 5.84 -15.95 -17.85
N ARG A 73 5.51 -15.64 -19.11
CA ARG A 73 5.79 -16.53 -20.25
C ARG A 73 7.29 -16.75 -20.46
N ASP A 74 8.09 -15.70 -20.38
CA ASP A 74 9.55 -15.80 -20.54
C ASP A 74 10.14 -16.74 -19.47
N ILE A 75 9.75 -16.53 -18.19
CA ILE A 75 10.22 -17.36 -17.07
C ILE A 75 9.79 -18.81 -17.27
N SER A 76 8.52 -19.04 -17.63
CA SER A 76 8.01 -20.39 -17.87
C SER A 76 8.69 -21.09 -19.06
N THR A 77 9.14 -20.33 -20.06
CA THR A 77 9.88 -20.89 -21.22
C THR A 77 11.27 -21.35 -20.80
N VAL A 78 11.96 -20.56 -19.96
CA VAL A 78 13.29 -20.90 -19.43
C VAL A 78 13.24 -22.05 -18.44
N ALA A 79 12.27 -22.05 -17.51
CA ALA A 79 12.12 -23.14 -16.55
C ALA A 79 11.69 -24.44 -17.21
N GLY A 80 10.81 -24.33 -18.22
CA GLY A 80 9.99 -25.43 -18.72
C GLY A 80 8.59 -25.38 -18.07
N PRO A 81 7.50 -25.49 -18.84
CA PRO A 81 6.14 -25.31 -18.31
C PRO A 81 5.73 -26.37 -17.27
N LEU A 82 6.32 -27.57 -17.37
CA LEU A 82 6.12 -28.69 -16.44
C LEU A 82 7.27 -28.86 -15.45
N ALA A 83 8.12 -27.84 -15.31
CA ALA A 83 9.25 -27.93 -14.40
C ALA A 83 8.79 -27.98 -12.94
N PRO A 84 9.53 -28.70 -12.07
CA PRO A 84 9.34 -28.69 -10.63
C PRO A 84 9.30 -27.26 -10.05
N ALA A 85 8.65 -27.08 -8.89
CA ALA A 85 8.50 -25.76 -8.27
C ALA A 85 9.86 -25.08 -8.00
N GLN A 86 10.89 -25.85 -7.63
CA GLN A 86 12.24 -25.34 -7.39
C GLN A 86 12.90 -24.75 -8.65
N ASP A 87 12.68 -25.36 -9.82
CA ASP A 87 13.24 -24.90 -11.08
C ASP A 87 12.55 -23.62 -11.54
N LYS A 88 11.22 -23.53 -11.36
CA LYS A 88 10.45 -22.31 -11.59
C LYS A 88 10.88 -21.18 -10.66
N LEU A 89 11.11 -21.46 -9.38
CA LEU A 89 11.62 -20.47 -8.42
C LEU A 89 13.03 -19.98 -8.80
N THR A 90 13.90 -20.90 -9.23
CA THR A 90 15.26 -20.57 -9.70
C THR A 90 15.21 -19.69 -10.95
N ALA A 91 14.36 -20.03 -11.92
CA ALA A 91 14.16 -19.24 -13.13
C ALA A 91 13.58 -17.85 -12.83
N LEU A 92 12.61 -17.75 -11.92
CA LEU A 92 12.03 -16.47 -11.47
C LEU A 92 13.11 -15.56 -10.87
N ARG A 93 13.92 -16.08 -9.94
CA ARG A 93 15.00 -15.32 -9.30
C ARG A 93 16.02 -14.84 -10.33
N ARG A 94 16.47 -15.74 -11.22
CA ARG A 94 17.40 -15.41 -12.29
C ARG A 94 16.84 -14.34 -13.22
N TYR A 95 15.59 -14.48 -13.66
CA TYR A 95 14.97 -13.54 -14.58
C TYR A 95 14.92 -12.12 -14.03
N LEU A 96 14.59 -11.99 -12.73
CA LEU A 96 14.50 -10.70 -12.06
C LEU A 96 15.88 -10.12 -11.73
N TYR A 97 16.77 -10.90 -11.13
CA TYR A 97 17.91 -10.36 -10.38
C TYR A 97 19.28 -10.64 -10.99
N GLU A 98 19.37 -11.43 -12.06
CA GLU A 98 20.63 -11.67 -12.76
C GLU A 98 20.70 -10.90 -14.09
N PRO A 99 21.88 -10.42 -14.48
CA PRO A 99 22.08 -9.82 -15.78
C PRO A 99 22.00 -10.90 -16.88
N GLY A 100 21.31 -10.59 -17.97
CA GLY A 100 21.13 -11.51 -19.09
C GLY A 100 20.68 -10.81 -20.37
N GLU A 101 20.71 -11.52 -21.49
CA GLU A 101 20.29 -10.96 -22.78
C GLU A 101 18.82 -10.49 -22.76
N TRP A 102 17.94 -11.19 -22.04
CA TRP A 102 16.52 -10.86 -21.91
C TRP A 102 16.26 -9.53 -21.19
N ASN A 103 17.24 -9.00 -20.46
CA ASN A 103 17.14 -7.71 -19.77
C ASN A 103 18.25 -6.72 -20.18
N GLY A 104 18.97 -6.99 -21.27
CA GLY A 104 20.04 -6.10 -21.74
C GLY A 104 21.14 -5.89 -20.71
N GLN A 105 21.44 -6.91 -19.89
CA GLN A 105 22.38 -6.83 -18.75
C GLN A 105 21.95 -5.85 -17.64
N ASN A 106 20.66 -5.48 -17.57
CA ASN A 106 20.11 -4.57 -16.59
C ASN A 106 19.06 -5.30 -15.72
N PRO A 107 19.46 -6.01 -14.65
CA PRO A 107 18.52 -6.68 -13.76
C PRO A 107 17.66 -5.70 -12.96
N PHE A 108 16.56 -6.19 -12.41
CA PHE A 108 15.83 -5.47 -11.38
C PHE A 108 16.70 -5.35 -10.11
N ARG A 109 16.68 -4.19 -9.46
CA ARG A 109 17.52 -3.92 -8.30
C ARG A 109 16.79 -3.10 -7.25
N TYR A 110 17.29 -3.22 -6.03
CA TYR A 110 16.84 -2.38 -4.92
C TYR A 110 17.25 -0.93 -5.15
N ASP A 111 16.33 -0.02 -4.87
CA ASP A 111 16.52 1.41 -4.97
C ASP A 111 17.09 1.96 -3.66
N PHE A 112 18.41 2.12 -3.60
CA PHE A 112 19.07 2.70 -2.44
C PHE A 112 18.82 4.21 -2.26
N ASP A 113 18.29 4.90 -3.28
CA ASP A 113 17.92 6.32 -3.16
C ASP A 113 16.56 6.48 -2.47
N ASP A 114 15.71 5.46 -2.54
CA ASP A 114 14.40 5.42 -1.88
C ASP A 114 14.05 4.01 -1.34
N PRO A 115 14.80 3.53 -0.34
CA PRO A 115 14.74 2.14 0.12
C PRO A 115 13.38 1.74 0.72
N LEU A 116 12.67 2.70 1.31
CA LEU A 116 11.38 2.51 1.97
C LEU A 116 10.20 2.95 1.08
N GLY A 117 10.48 3.45 -0.12
CA GLY A 117 9.46 4.00 -1.01
C GLY A 117 8.80 5.26 -0.47
N ASP A 118 9.51 6.08 0.31
CA ASP A 118 8.97 7.32 0.88
C ASP A 118 8.45 8.27 -0.21
N ASN A 119 8.99 8.19 -1.43
CA ASN A 119 8.36 8.79 -2.60
C ASN A 119 7.22 7.88 -3.11
N PRO A 120 5.95 8.33 -3.06
CA PRO A 120 4.81 7.54 -3.52
C PRO A 120 4.93 7.05 -4.97
N GLU A 121 5.56 7.81 -5.86
CA GLU A 121 5.76 7.40 -7.26
C GLU A 121 6.57 6.10 -7.35
N ASN A 122 7.56 5.91 -6.45
CA ASN A 122 8.41 4.72 -6.39
C ASN A 122 7.69 3.49 -5.81
N ARG A 123 6.47 3.65 -5.26
CA ARG A 123 5.60 2.52 -4.86
C ARG A 123 4.72 2.00 -6.00
N SER A 124 4.71 2.66 -7.16
CA SER A 124 3.98 2.20 -8.36
C SER A 124 4.67 1.00 -9.01
N LEU A 125 3.86 -0.01 -9.40
CA LEU A 125 4.39 -1.16 -10.13
C LEU A 125 4.82 -0.77 -11.54
N GLN A 126 4.11 0.16 -12.18
CA GLN A 126 4.48 0.70 -13.49
C GLN A 126 5.89 1.31 -13.46
N ARG A 127 6.16 2.15 -12.44
CA ARG A 127 7.47 2.78 -12.31
C ARG A 127 8.55 1.75 -12.06
N TYR A 128 8.31 0.78 -11.17
CA TYR A 128 9.26 -0.29 -10.91
C TYR A 128 9.62 -1.09 -12.18
N LEU A 129 8.63 -1.43 -13.02
CA LEU A 129 8.88 -2.11 -14.29
C LEU A 129 9.66 -1.25 -15.28
N ALA A 130 9.35 0.05 -15.37
CA ALA A 130 10.00 0.97 -16.28
C ALA A 130 11.45 1.28 -15.89
N THR A 131 11.71 1.52 -14.60
CA THR A 131 13.05 1.92 -14.10
C THR A 131 13.92 0.72 -13.72
N ARG A 132 13.29 -0.43 -13.45
CA ARG A 132 13.89 -1.63 -12.85
C ARG A 132 14.51 -1.36 -11.48
N ARG A 133 14.09 -0.28 -10.81
CA ARG A 133 14.49 0.10 -9.43
C ARG A 133 13.26 0.04 -8.54
N GLY A 134 13.29 -0.85 -7.54
CA GLY A 134 12.15 -1.08 -6.63
C GLY A 134 12.58 -0.99 -5.17
N ASN A 135 11.61 -1.08 -4.26
CA ASN A 135 11.82 -0.95 -2.82
C ASN A 135 11.25 -2.16 -2.07
N CYS A 136 11.26 -2.08 -0.73
CA CYS A 136 10.74 -3.14 0.14
C CYS A 136 9.24 -3.41 -0.02
N VAL A 137 8.52 -2.59 -0.79
CA VAL A 137 7.10 -2.79 -1.10
C VAL A 137 6.93 -3.40 -2.49
N THR A 138 7.46 -2.75 -3.53
CA THR A 138 7.22 -3.15 -4.93
C THR A 138 7.91 -4.45 -5.32
N MET A 139 9.12 -4.69 -4.80
CA MET A 139 9.89 -5.90 -5.13
C MET A 139 9.21 -7.19 -4.67
N PRO A 140 8.83 -7.35 -3.38
CA PRO A 140 8.13 -8.57 -2.93
C PRO A 140 6.75 -8.73 -3.56
N ILE A 141 6.01 -7.64 -3.84
CA ILE A 141 4.72 -7.72 -4.53
C ILE A 141 4.89 -8.30 -5.94
N LEU A 142 5.82 -7.78 -6.75
CA LEU A 142 6.06 -8.31 -8.10
C LEU A 142 6.55 -9.76 -8.05
N PHE A 143 7.43 -10.09 -7.11
CA PHE A 143 7.94 -11.45 -6.93
C PHE A 143 6.81 -12.44 -6.61
N ALA A 144 5.95 -12.10 -5.64
CA ALA A 144 4.79 -12.91 -5.27
C ALA A 144 3.81 -13.08 -6.44
N VAL A 145 3.51 -11.99 -7.17
CA VAL A 145 2.64 -12.02 -8.35
C VAL A 145 3.17 -12.97 -9.43
N LEU A 146 4.45 -12.87 -9.77
CA LEU A 146 5.05 -13.72 -10.81
C LEU A 146 5.09 -15.18 -10.37
N GLY A 147 5.47 -15.45 -9.11
CA GLY A 147 5.50 -16.82 -8.62
C GLY A 147 4.12 -17.47 -8.54
N GLN A 148 3.09 -16.75 -8.08
CA GLN A 148 1.70 -17.24 -8.11
C GLN A 148 1.26 -17.59 -9.54
N ARG A 149 1.60 -16.75 -10.52
CA ARG A 149 1.29 -16.98 -11.94
C ARG A 149 2.06 -18.16 -12.55
N LEU A 150 3.21 -18.53 -11.98
CA LEU A 150 3.97 -19.73 -12.35
C LEU A 150 3.45 -21.00 -11.64
N GLY A 151 2.45 -20.86 -10.76
CA GLY A 151 1.88 -21.95 -9.97
C GLY A 151 2.67 -22.28 -8.71
N LEU A 152 3.53 -21.38 -8.23
CA LEU A 152 4.22 -21.52 -6.95
C LEU A 152 3.29 -21.10 -5.81
N ASP A 153 3.29 -21.87 -4.72
CA ASP A 153 2.61 -21.47 -3.48
C ASP A 153 3.44 -20.40 -2.76
N MET A 154 3.07 -19.14 -2.98
CA MET A 154 3.68 -18.02 -2.29
C MET A 154 2.72 -16.89 -2.00
N THR A 155 3.02 -16.17 -0.93
CA THR A 155 2.26 -15.02 -0.45
C THR A 155 3.20 -13.99 0.19
N LEU A 156 2.67 -12.82 0.54
CA LEU A 156 3.41 -11.80 1.27
C LEU A 156 3.51 -12.14 2.75
N ALA A 157 4.50 -11.56 3.42
CA ALA A 157 4.62 -11.52 4.87
C ALA A 157 5.18 -10.16 5.31
N GLU A 158 4.79 -9.75 6.51
CA GLU A 158 5.22 -8.49 7.10
C GLU A 158 6.38 -8.70 8.08
N ALA A 159 7.28 -7.73 8.08
CA ALA A 159 8.14 -7.36 9.19
C ALA A 159 7.95 -5.84 9.42
N PRO A 160 8.44 -5.27 10.53
CA PRO A 160 8.35 -3.83 10.79
C PRO A 160 8.83 -3.01 9.59
N LEU A 161 7.93 -2.21 9.01
CA LEU A 161 8.13 -1.39 7.79
C LEU A 161 8.76 -2.13 6.59
N HIS A 162 8.55 -3.45 6.47
CA HIS A 162 9.18 -4.27 5.44
C HIS A 162 8.28 -5.40 4.98
N LEU A 163 8.22 -5.64 3.67
CA LEU A 163 7.57 -6.83 3.11
C LEU A 163 8.60 -7.84 2.64
N LEU A 164 8.29 -9.11 2.85
CA LEU A 164 9.01 -10.25 2.31
C LEU A 164 8.02 -11.25 1.68
N VAL A 165 8.54 -12.31 1.07
CA VAL A 165 7.72 -13.37 0.48
C VAL A 165 7.86 -14.65 1.30
N LYS A 166 6.73 -15.33 1.53
CA LYS A 166 6.68 -16.70 2.06
C LYS A 166 6.42 -17.66 0.89
N TYR A 167 7.26 -18.67 0.74
CA TYR A 167 7.13 -19.72 -0.26
C TYR A 167 6.97 -21.07 0.42
N THR A 168 5.91 -21.80 0.09
CA THR A 168 5.70 -23.18 0.55
C THR A 168 6.20 -24.13 -0.52
N ASP A 169 7.14 -25.01 -0.17
CA ASP A 169 7.61 -26.03 -1.10
C ASP A 169 6.66 -27.24 -1.20
N GLU A 170 6.96 -28.15 -2.12
CA GLU A 170 6.17 -29.37 -2.36
C GLU A 170 6.12 -30.32 -1.14
N ALA A 171 7.07 -30.18 -0.19
CA ALA A 171 7.08 -30.93 1.06
C ALA A 171 6.27 -30.24 2.18
N GLY A 172 5.70 -29.06 1.91
CA GLY A 172 4.94 -28.27 2.87
C GLY A 172 5.78 -27.39 3.78
N ALA A 173 7.09 -27.29 3.56
CA ALA A 173 7.95 -26.40 4.34
C ALA A 173 7.81 -24.96 3.84
N VAL A 174 7.66 -24.02 4.78
CA VAL A 174 7.49 -22.59 4.48
C VAL A 174 8.83 -21.86 4.65
N TRP A 175 9.23 -21.15 3.62
CA TRP A 175 10.51 -20.45 3.51
C TRP A 175 10.30 -18.95 3.35
N ASN A 176 11.19 -18.12 3.92
CA ASN A 176 11.24 -16.70 3.55
C ASN A 176 12.13 -16.49 2.33
N LEU A 177 11.69 -15.61 1.44
CA LEU A 177 12.47 -15.11 0.32
C LEU A 177 12.59 -13.58 0.44
N GLU A 178 13.83 -13.09 0.53
CA GLU A 178 14.12 -11.67 0.61
C GLU A 178 14.24 -11.05 -0.80
N ALA A 179 13.13 -10.52 -1.31
CA ALA A 179 13.05 -9.96 -2.66
C ALA A 179 13.95 -8.73 -2.86
N THR A 180 14.26 -7.96 -1.81
CA THR A 180 15.17 -6.81 -1.89
C THR A 180 16.65 -7.22 -1.93
N SER A 181 16.96 -8.51 -1.72
CA SER A 181 18.31 -9.09 -1.77
C SER A 181 18.35 -10.33 -2.68
N GLY A 182 17.75 -10.24 -3.87
CA GLY A 182 17.86 -11.28 -4.91
C GLY A 182 16.93 -12.49 -4.74
N GLY A 183 15.88 -12.35 -3.92
CA GLY A 183 14.93 -13.43 -3.63
C GLY A 183 15.56 -14.62 -2.90
N GLY A 184 16.64 -14.38 -2.14
CA GLY A 184 17.37 -15.42 -1.42
C GLY A 184 16.61 -15.95 -0.21
N PHE A 185 16.89 -17.21 0.15
CA PHE A 185 16.34 -17.83 1.37
C PHE A 185 16.89 -17.15 2.62
N THR A 186 15.99 -16.65 3.47
CA THR A 186 16.35 -15.90 4.68
C THR A 186 15.71 -16.50 5.92
N ARG A 187 16.44 -16.58 7.03
CA ARG A 187 15.90 -17.09 8.30
C ARG A 187 15.18 -15.97 9.06
N ASP A 188 14.13 -16.30 9.80
CA ASP A 188 13.45 -15.36 10.71
C ASP A 188 14.44 -14.63 11.64
N LEU A 189 15.47 -15.35 12.11
CA LEU A 189 16.53 -14.79 12.97
C LEU A 189 17.25 -13.59 12.33
N TRP A 190 17.37 -13.55 11.00
CA TRP A 190 17.99 -12.42 10.32
C TRP A 190 17.11 -11.17 10.45
N TYR A 191 15.81 -11.29 10.18
CA TYR A 191 14.84 -10.20 10.36
C TYR A 191 14.78 -9.74 11.81
N ARG A 192 14.70 -10.68 12.76
CA ARG A 192 14.65 -10.40 14.21
C ARG A 192 15.88 -9.69 14.75
N ARG A 193 17.03 -9.76 14.07
CA ARG A 193 18.26 -9.05 14.43
C ARG A 193 18.37 -7.66 13.80
N LYS A 194 17.63 -7.42 12.71
CA LYS A 194 17.76 -6.21 11.88
C LYS A 194 16.60 -5.24 12.06
N LEU A 195 15.43 -5.74 12.39
CA LEU A 195 14.22 -4.95 12.53
C LEU A 195 13.69 -5.07 13.96
N PRO A 196 13.22 -3.96 14.56
CA PRO A 196 12.73 -3.96 15.92
C PRO A 196 11.38 -4.67 15.93
N MET A 197 11.32 -5.88 16.49
CA MET A 197 10.07 -6.61 16.66
C MET A 197 10.07 -7.37 17.98
N SER A 198 8.96 -7.27 18.72
CA SER A 198 8.79 -7.98 19.98
C SER A 198 8.46 -9.46 19.74
N ASP A 199 8.77 -10.31 20.72
CA ASP A 199 8.29 -11.71 20.73
C ASP A 199 6.77 -11.79 20.72
N GLU A 200 6.11 -10.85 21.40
CA GLU A 200 4.66 -10.74 21.46
C GLU A 200 4.06 -10.46 20.07
N ALA A 201 4.65 -9.55 19.29
CA ALA A 201 4.24 -9.25 17.92
C ALA A 201 4.30 -10.51 17.02
N VAL A 202 5.40 -11.26 17.11
CA VAL A 202 5.56 -12.50 16.36
C VAL A 202 4.55 -13.55 16.81
N ALA A 203 4.37 -13.74 18.12
CA ALA A 203 3.43 -14.71 18.69
C ALA A 203 1.97 -14.39 18.34
N ASN A 204 1.59 -13.11 18.35
CA ASN A 204 0.26 -12.64 17.96
C ASN A 204 0.04 -12.64 16.44
N GLY A 205 1.09 -12.94 15.67
CA GLY A 205 1.03 -13.08 14.22
C GLY A 205 0.83 -11.77 13.48
N ILE A 206 1.46 -10.68 13.93
CA ILE A 206 1.56 -9.47 13.10
C ILE A 206 2.80 -9.48 12.20
N TYR A 207 3.81 -10.30 12.50
CA TYR A 207 5.04 -10.43 11.70
C TYR A 207 5.46 -11.86 11.41
N LEU A 208 6.30 -12.03 10.37
CA LEU A 208 7.03 -13.24 10.00
C LEU A 208 6.17 -14.50 9.75
N ARG A 209 4.91 -14.34 9.37
CA ARG A 209 4.03 -15.43 8.95
C ARG A 209 3.47 -15.20 7.54
N PRO A 210 3.08 -16.26 6.81
CA PRO A 210 2.34 -16.07 5.57
C PRO A 210 1.04 -15.32 5.82
N LEU A 211 0.79 -14.31 5.00
CA LEU A 211 -0.49 -13.62 4.94
C LEU A 211 -1.48 -14.44 4.11
N SER A 212 -2.73 -14.50 4.55
CA SER A 212 -3.81 -14.94 3.68
C SER A 212 -3.98 -13.97 2.51
N HIS A 213 -4.71 -14.39 1.47
CA HIS A 213 -4.98 -13.51 0.33
C HIS A 213 -5.63 -12.17 0.74
N ALA A 214 -6.62 -12.21 1.64
CA ALA A 214 -7.28 -11.00 2.15
C ALA A 214 -6.30 -10.09 2.91
N GLU A 215 -5.42 -10.67 3.73
CA GLU A 215 -4.42 -9.90 4.47
C GLU A 215 -3.37 -9.28 3.53
N ALA A 216 -2.91 -10.01 2.51
CA ALA A 216 -2.01 -9.49 1.48
C ALA A 216 -2.68 -8.36 0.66
N THR A 217 -3.97 -8.51 0.32
CA THR A 217 -4.77 -7.46 -0.31
C THR A 217 -4.85 -6.21 0.56
N ALA A 218 -5.08 -6.37 1.88
CA ALA A 218 -5.11 -5.25 2.81
C ALA A 218 -3.76 -4.53 2.92
N VAL A 219 -2.64 -5.27 2.91
CA VAL A 219 -1.29 -4.71 2.90
C VAL A 219 -1.02 -3.94 1.60
N ILE A 220 -1.41 -4.47 0.43
CA ILE A 220 -1.25 -3.73 -0.83
C ILE A 220 -2.11 -2.46 -0.83
N ALA A 221 -3.36 -2.57 -0.35
CA ALA A 221 -4.31 -1.47 -0.30
C ALA A 221 -3.98 -0.40 0.77
N SER A 222 -3.08 -0.68 1.72
CA SER A 222 -2.67 0.34 2.70
C SER A 222 -1.96 1.53 2.06
N PHE A 223 -1.46 1.37 0.82
CA PHE A 223 -0.92 2.49 0.05
C PHE A 223 -1.95 3.59 -0.18
N LEU A 224 -3.25 3.26 -0.27
CA LEU A 224 -4.32 4.26 -0.33
C LEU A 224 -4.41 5.08 0.96
N VAL A 225 -4.29 4.42 2.12
CA VAL A 225 -4.30 5.11 3.42
C VAL A 225 -3.14 6.10 3.51
N GLU A 226 -1.95 5.66 3.09
CA GLU A 226 -0.74 6.49 3.08
C GLU A 226 -0.85 7.66 2.10
N HIS A 227 -1.42 7.43 0.91
CA HIS A 227 -1.68 8.48 -0.06
C HIS A 227 -2.58 9.56 0.54
N TYR A 228 -3.74 9.19 1.10
CA TYR A 228 -4.67 10.15 1.70
C TYR A 228 -4.09 10.86 2.92
N LEU A 229 -3.27 10.19 3.73
CA LEU A 229 -2.50 10.83 4.79
C LEU A 229 -1.54 11.89 4.24
N ALA A 230 -0.82 11.58 3.15
CA ALA A 230 0.17 12.47 2.56
C ALA A 230 -0.46 13.73 1.94
N VAL A 231 -1.65 13.62 1.34
CA VAL A 231 -2.38 14.77 0.76
C VAL A 231 -3.28 15.51 1.75
N GLY A 232 -3.34 15.07 3.01
CA GLY A 232 -4.11 15.74 4.08
C GLY A 232 -5.61 15.40 4.13
N GLU A 233 -6.04 14.40 3.35
CA GLU A 233 -7.41 13.90 3.27
C GLU A 233 -7.65 12.83 4.36
N PHE A 234 -7.55 13.24 5.62
CA PHE A 234 -7.54 12.33 6.76
C PHE A 234 -8.84 11.50 6.90
N GLU A 235 -9.98 12.07 6.54
CA GLU A 235 -11.28 11.38 6.56
C GLU A 235 -11.30 10.20 5.58
N GLN A 236 -10.73 10.38 4.39
CA GLN A 236 -10.59 9.33 3.37
C GLN A 236 -9.61 8.25 3.84
N ALA A 237 -8.51 8.64 4.49
CA ALA A 237 -7.57 7.69 5.09
C ALA A 237 -8.25 6.78 6.14
N VAL A 238 -9.10 7.37 7.02
CA VAL A 238 -9.90 6.60 8.00
C VAL A 238 -10.88 5.67 7.30
N ALA A 239 -11.59 6.16 6.28
CA ALA A 239 -12.60 5.37 5.55
C ALA A 239 -12.01 4.13 4.89
N VAL A 240 -10.84 4.26 4.24
CA VAL A 240 -10.10 3.13 3.67
C VAL A 240 -9.64 2.19 4.79
N ALA A 241 -8.99 2.73 5.84
CA ALA A 241 -8.46 1.91 6.93
C ALA A 241 -9.54 1.07 7.62
N ASP A 242 -10.76 1.59 7.78
CA ASP A 242 -11.91 0.84 8.33
C ASP A 242 -12.24 -0.42 7.51
N VAL A 243 -12.20 -0.31 6.19
CA VAL A 243 -12.41 -1.46 5.30
C VAL A 243 -11.28 -2.46 5.46
N LEU A 244 -10.01 -2.00 5.41
CA LEU A 244 -8.85 -2.88 5.54
C LEU A 244 -8.86 -3.66 6.85
N LEU A 245 -9.23 -3.01 7.96
CA LEU A 245 -9.29 -3.61 9.29
C LEU A 245 -10.46 -4.60 9.47
N THR A 246 -11.46 -4.58 8.58
CA THR A 246 -12.51 -5.60 8.55
C THR A 246 -11.98 -6.91 7.98
N HIS A 247 -11.13 -6.83 6.95
CA HIS A 247 -10.52 -8.00 6.28
C HIS A 247 -9.23 -8.48 6.93
N TYR A 248 -8.53 -7.58 7.64
CA TYR A 248 -7.31 -7.89 8.37
C TYR A 248 -7.32 -7.25 9.78
N PRO A 249 -8.06 -7.83 10.75
CA PRO A 249 -8.22 -7.24 12.09
C PRO A 249 -6.92 -7.10 12.90
N ARG A 250 -5.91 -7.92 12.60
CA ARG A 250 -4.58 -7.88 13.23
C ARG A 250 -3.58 -6.98 12.50
N PHE A 251 -4.04 -6.14 11.56
CA PHE A 251 -3.18 -5.24 10.80
C PHE A 251 -2.71 -4.06 11.65
N ALA A 252 -1.66 -4.27 12.45
CA ALA A 252 -1.12 -3.27 13.36
C ALA A 252 -0.74 -1.97 12.64
N TYR A 253 -0.10 -2.08 11.47
CA TYR A 253 0.24 -0.92 10.65
C TYR A 253 -1.01 -0.13 10.22
N GLY A 254 -2.08 -0.82 9.80
CA GLY A 254 -3.37 -0.20 9.49
C GLY A 254 -3.99 0.55 10.67
N GLN A 255 -3.92 -0.01 11.89
CA GLN A 255 -4.37 0.67 13.11
C GLN A 255 -3.55 1.95 13.37
N VAL A 256 -2.22 1.88 13.28
CA VAL A 256 -1.33 3.03 13.50
C VAL A 256 -1.58 4.14 12.48
N LYS A 257 -1.77 3.81 11.20
CA LYS A 257 -2.09 4.80 10.17
C LYS A 257 -3.47 5.42 10.36
N LYS A 258 -4.47 4.64 10.77
CA LYS A 258 -5.78 5.18 11.18
C LYS A 258 -5.65 6.15 12.37
N GLY A 259 -4.86 5.80 13.38
CA GLY A 259 -4.53 6.68 14.49
C GLY A 259 -3.87 7.98 14.02
N SER A 260 -2.91 7.87 13.10
CA SER A 260 -2.23 9.02 12.51
C SER A 260 -3.17 9.95 11.73
N ALA A 261 -4.20 9.40 11.07
CA ALA A 261 -5.23 10.21 10.40
C ALA A 261 -6.03 11.06 11.39
N TYR A 262 -6.47 10.49 12.52
CA TYR A 262 -7.14 11.28 13.57
C TYR A 262 -6.23 12.35 14.18
N ALA A 263 -4.94 12.04 14.38
CA ALA A 263 -3.96 13.05 14.80
C ALA A 263 -3.83 14.16 13.74
N GLY A 264 -3.86 13.81 12.46
CA GLY A 264 -3.89 14.75 11.34
C GLY A 264 -5.08 15.70 11.40
N MET A 265 -6.31 15.18 11.64
CA MET A 265 -7.51 16.00 11.81
C MET A 265 -7.38 16.96 13.00
N LEU A 266 -6.88 16.48 14.13
CA LEU A 266 -6.65 17.32 15.32
C LEU A 266 -5.67 18.46 15.03
N ARG A 267 -4.54 18.17 14.37
CA ARG A 267 -3.58 19.20 13.98
C ARG A 267 -4.20 20.19 13.00
N ARG A 268 -4.84 19.69 11.94
CA ARG A 268 -5.47 20.51 10.89
C ARG A 268 -6.45 21.51 11.49
N GLU A 269 -7.29 21.08 12.43
CA GLU A 269 -8.38 21.91 12.94
C GLU A 269 -8.03 22.74 14.20
N LEU A 270 -7.03 22.34 14.99
CA LEU A 270 -6.76 22.99 16.28
C LEU A 270 -5.41 23.70 16.33
N GLU A 271 -4.38 23.16 15.67
CA GLU A 271 -3.01 23.63 15.84
C GLU A 271 -2.86 25.07 15.36
N GLY A 272 -2.47 25.96 16.28
CA GLY A 272 -2.28 27.38 16.00
C GLY A 272 -3.55 28.19 15.70
N ARG A 273 -4.75 27.57 15.75
CA ARG A 273 -6.01 28.25 15.41
C ARG A 273 -6.71 28.94 16.59
N TYR A 274 -6.48 28.46 17.81
CA TYR A 274 -7.13 28.97 19.02
C TYR A 274 -6.10 29.22 20.12
N ALA A 275 -6.14 30.41 20.74
CA ALA A 275 -5.23 30.78 21.82
C ALA A 275 -5.60 30.12 23.15
N ARG A 276 -6.89 29.81 23.34
CA ARG A 276 -7.42 29.14 24.53
C ARG A 276 -8.45 28.09 24.14
N ILE A 277 -8.63 27.09 24.98
CA ILE A 277 -9.57 25.97 24.74
C ILE A 277 -11.02 26.47 24.70
N GLU A 278 -11.34 27.51 25.48
CA GLU A 278 -12.68 28.10 25.55
C GLU A 278 -13.09 28.80 24.25
N ASP A 279 -12.11 29.15 23.41
CA ASP A 279 -12.34 29.82 22.13
C ASP A 279 -12.69 28.81 21.01
N ILE A 280 -12.56 27.50 21.27
CA ILE A 280 -12.91 26.44 20.31
C ILE A 280 -14.45 26.31 20.24
N PRO A 281 -15.05 26.39 19.04
CA PRO A 281 -16.49 26.17 18.85
C PRO A 281 -16.97 24.85 19.49
N PRO A 282 -18.11 24.82 20.20
CA PRO A 282 -18.55 23.63 20.91
C PRO A 282 -18.71 22.37 20.04
N ASP A 283 -19.16 22.55 18.79
CA ASP A 283 -19.30 21.46 17.81
C ASP A 283 -17.93 20.92 17.35
N LEU A 284 -16.96 21.81 17.12
CA LEU A 284 -15.59 21.42 16.80
C LEU A 284 -14.91 20.73 17.98
N LYS A 285 -15.12 21.23 19.20
CA LYS A 285 -14.62 20.60 20.43
C LYS A 285 -15.13 19.16 20.56
N ALA A 286 -16.43 18.93 20.35
CA ALA A 286 -17.00 17.59 20.39
C ALA A 286 -16.40 16.64 19.33
N LYS A 287 -16.13 17.14 18.12
CA LYS A 287 -15.44 16.38 17.06
C LYS A 287 -14.00 16.05 17.46
N ALA A 288 -13.26 17.04 17.97
CA ALA A 288 -11.88 16.86 18.44
C ALA A 288 -11.80 15.83 19.57
N ASP A 289 -12.67 15.89 20.57
CA ASP A 289 -12.73 14.91 21.66
C ASP A 289 -13.00 13.48 21.13
N LYS A 290 -13.81 13.35 20.07
CA LYS A 290 -14.01 12.08 19.39
C LYS A 290 -12.72 11.62 18.69
N TRP A 291 -12.10 12.45 17.85
CA TRP A 291 -10.88 12.09 17.15
C TRP A 291 -9.73 11.72 18.09
N TYR A 292 -9.61 12.43 19.22
CA TYR A 292 -8.62 12.11 20.24
C TYR A 292 -8.85 10.73 20.86
N ARG A 293 -10.08 10.37 21.22
CA ARG A 293 -10.40 9.03 21.72
C ARG A 293 -10.13 7.93 20.69
N GLU A 294 -10.51 8.16 19.44
CA GLU A 294 -10.30 7.19 18.36
C GLU A 294 -8.80 7.02 18.03
N ASN A 295 -8.01 8.10 18.09
CA ASN A 295 -6.55 8.05 17.99
C ASN A 295 -5.97 7.13 19.07
N LEU A 296 -6.28 7.38 20.35
CA LEU A 296 -5.79 6.58 21.47
C LEU A 296 -6.20 5.10 21.33
N GLN A 297 -7.44 4.85 20.93
CA GLN A 297 -7.94 3.49 20.75
C GLN A 297 -7.23 2.75 19.61
N ALA A 298 -6.91 3.42 18.52
CA ALA A 298 -6.21 2.82 17.39
C ALA A 298 -4.78 2.38 17.79
N PHE A 299 -4.03 3.23 18.48
CA PHE A 299 -2.70 2.88 19.00
C PHE A 299 -2.77 1.77 20.06
N ALA A 300 -3.72 1.84 20.99
CA ALA A 300 -3.90 0.78 21.99
C ALA A 300 -4.22 -0.59 21.37
N LYS A 301 -4.98 -0.63 20.27
CA LYS A 301 -5.24 -1.87 19.51
C LYS A 301 -3.96 -2.42 18.87
N ALA A 302 -3.12 -1.56 18.30
CA ALA A 302 -1.83 -1.99 17.75
C ALA A 302 -0.91 -2.54 18.85
N GLU A 303 -0.78 -1.80 19.96
CA GLU A 303 0.07 -2.20 21.10
C GLU A 303 -0.38 -3.51 21.75
N ALA A 304 -1.69 -3.74 21.85
CA ALA A 304 -2.27 -5.01 22.33
C ALA A 304 -1.96 -6.21 21.42
N LEU A 305 -1.61 -5.96 20.15
CA LEU A 305 -1.12 -7.00 19.23
C LEU A 305 0.40 -7.22 19.35
N GLY A 306 1.09 -6.48 20.22
CA GLY A 306 2.54 -6.56 20.41
C GLY A 306 3.34 -5.55 19.59
N TRP A 307 2.67 -4.70 18.78
CA TRP A 307 3.32 -3.61 18.07
C TRP A 307 3.91 -2.60 19.07
N ARG A 308 5.03 -1.99 18.72
CA ARG A 308 5.68 -0.94 19.51
C ARG A 308 6.08 0.26 18.63
N PRO A 309 6.22 1.47 19.20
CA PRO A 309 6.62 2.67 18.43
C PRO A 309 7.89 2.50 17.60
N GLU A 310 8.87 1.73 18.10
CA GLU A 310 10.10 1.40 17.38
C GLU A 310 9.86 0.61 16.09
N ASP A 311 8.80 -0.20 16.03
CA ASP A 311 8.40 -0.96 14.83
C ASP A 311 7.98 -0.01 13.68
N GLY A 312 7.61 1.23 14.01
CA GLY A 312 7.21 2.28 13.07
C GLY A 312 8.33 3.27 12.71
N GLN A 313 9.57 3.01 13.11
CA GLN A 313 10.72 3.88 12.84
C GLN A 313 11.68 3.21 11.85
N SER A 314 12.14 3.99 10.85
CA SER A 314 13.30 3.59 10.06
C SER A 314 14.56 3.69 10.91
N GLN A 315 15.40 2.65 10.87
CA GLN A 315 16.72 2.65 11.52
C GLN A 315 17.79 3.28 10.64
#